data_AF-A0A195EQ95-F1
#
_entry.id   AF-A0A195EQ95-F1
#
_cell.length_a   1.000
_cell.length_b   1.000
_cell.length_c   1.000
_cell.angle_alpha   90.00
_cell.angle_beta   90.00
_cell.angle_gamma   90.00
#
_symmetry.space_group_name_H-M   'P 1'
#
loop_
_entity.id
_entity.type
_entity.pdbx_description
1 polymer ?
#
loop_
_entity_poly.entity_id
_entity_poly.type
_entity_poly.pdbx_seq_one_letter_code
_entity_poly.pdbx_strand_id
1 'polypeptide(L)'
;MPFELCVHSVYTLGEITLLLFENKVTFHIVANDFLITQSGILGNDFFKQTSSKIDYAKGYLDISGITIPFFSPETITASPRTESLFYVRIENPEIKIGYIPKIKIAHGIYLGDTIVENVFGKAFLNVILWMKKWRSKYQLCALNL
;
A
#
# COMPACT_ATOMS: atom_id res chain seq x y z
N MET A 1 1.76 25.44 17.12
CA MET A 1 2.93 24.53 17.21
C MET A 1 3.61 24.54 15.86
N PRO A 2 4.87 25.01 15.75
CA PRO A 2 5.60 24.93 14.48
C PRO A 2 5.97 23.46 14.22
N PHE A 3 5.77 22.99 13.00
CA PHE A 3 6.34 21.73 12.53
C PHE A 3 7.82 21.96 12.25
N GLU A 4 8.71 21.37 13.05
CA GLU A 4 10.13 21.27 12.70
C GLU A 4 10.29 20.23 11.58
N LEU A 5 10.78 20.67 10.43
CA LEU A 5 11.30 19.79 9.40
C LEU A 5 12.66 19.26 9.86
N CYS A 6 12.68 18.10 10.53
CA CYS A 6 13.93 17.42 10.84
C CYS A 6 14.58 16.92 9.54
N VAL A 7 15.66 17.58 9.13
CA VAL A 7 16.53 17.12 8.04
C VAL A 7 17.31 15.90 8.56
N HIS A 8 16.87 14.71 8.18
CA HIS A 8 17.60 13.47 8.47
C HIS A 8 18.48 13.13 7.26
N SER A 9 19.77 12.96 7.49
CA SER A 9 20.67 12.40 6.48
C SER A 9 20.28 10.95 6.21
N VAL A 10 19.97 10.63 4.95
CA VAL A 10 19.66 9.27 4.53
C VAL A 10 20.94 8.61 4.06
N TYR A 11 21.32 7.51 4.71
CA TYR A 11 22.48 6.71 4.33
C TYR A 11 22.01 5.49 3.54
N THR A 12 22.61 5.27 2.38
CA THR A 12 22.33 4.11 1.54
C THR A 12 23.28 2.97 1.89
N LEU A 13 22.77 1.75 2.03
CA LEU A 13 23.56 0.53 2.25
C LEU A 13 24.28 0.05 0.99
N GLY A 14 23.82 0.47 -0.19
CA GLY A 14 24.39 0.11 -1.47
C GLY A 14 23.43 0.38 -2.62
N GLU A 15 23.72 -0.20 -3.77
CA GLU A 15 22.89 -0.13 -4.97
C GLU A 15 22.55 -1.53 -5.48
N ILE A 16 21.38 -1.68 -6.07
CA ILE A 16 20.94 -2.90 -6.74
C ILE A 16 20.29 -2.56 -8.07
N THR A 17 20.62 -3.31 -9.12
CA THR A 17 19.93 -3.19 -10.41
C THR A 17 18.87 -4.27 -10.52
N LEU A 18 17.62 -3.86 -10.68
CA LEU A 18 16.46 -4.74 -10.84
C LEU A 18 15.86 -4.55 -12.23
N LEU A 19 15.21 -5.60 -12.73
CA LEU A 19 14.43 -5.52 -13.96
C LEU A 19 12.99 -5.16 -13.59
N LEU A 20 12.61 -3.91 -13.81
CA LEU A 20 11.29 -3.36 -13.50
C LEU A 20 10.59 -2.95 -14.79
N PHE A 21 9.44 -3.55 -15.10
CA PHE A 21 8.69 -3.30 -16.34
C PHE A 21 9.58 -3.40 -17.59
N GLU A 22 10.37 -4.47 -17.67
CA GLU A 22 11.32 -4.72 -18.77
C GLU A 22 12.48 -3.71 -18.88
N ASN A 23 12.59 -2.78 -17.92
CA ASN A 23 13.68 -1.80 -17.84
C ASN A 23 14.66 -2.17 -16.73
N LYS A 24 15.96 -2.02 -16.97
CA LYS A 24 16.98 -2.15 -15.93
C LYS A 24 17.05 -0.85 -15.13
N VAL A 25 16.67 -0.92 -13.86
CA VAL A 25 16.60 0.24 -12.95
C VAL A 25 17.52 0.01 -11.78
N THR A 26 18.38 0.99 -11.48
CA THR A 26 19.25 0.97 -10.30
C THR A 26 18.54 1.64 -9.13
N PHE A 27 18.46 0.95 -8.00
CA PHE A 27 17.88 1.41 -6.76
C PHE A 27 18.96 1.56 -5.70
N HIS A 28 18.87 2.61 -4.90
CA HIS A 28 19.61 2.70 -3.65
C HIS A 28 18.89 1.89 -2.57
N ILE A 29 19.64 1.04 -1.88
CA ILE A 29 19.14 0.26 -0.74
C ILE A 29 19.30 1.12 0.51
N VAL A 30 18.26 1.16 1.34
CA VAL A 30 18.26 1.80 2.66
C VAL A 30 18.03 0.74 3.74
N ALA A 31 18.40 1.05 4.98
CA ALA A 31 18.14 0.16 6.11
C ALA A 31 16.63 0.08 6.42
N ASN A 32 16.20 -1.03 7.03
CA ASN A 32 14.79 -1.29 7.33
C ASN A 32 14.18 -0.35 8.39
N ASP A 33 15.02 0.42 9.09
CA ASP A 33 14.61 1.48 10.02
C ASP A 33 14.33 2.82 9.30
N PHE A 34 14.49 2.87 7.98
CA PHE A 34 14.12 4.03 7.18
C PHE A 34 12.60 4.27 7.24
N LEU A 35 12.19 5.54 7.35
CA LEU A 35 10.82 5.96 7.65
C LEU A 35 9.87 5.88 6.44
N ILE A 36 9.97 4.83 5.64
CA ILE A 36 9.01 4.50 4.58
C ILE A 36 8.40 3.14 4.89
N THR A 37 7.09 3.04 4.69
CA THR A 37 6.36 1.78 4.87
C THR A 37 6.23 1.00 3.56
N GLN A 38 6.61 1.63 2.45
CA GLN A 38 6.61 1.05 1.11
C GLN A 38 7.94 0.36 0.83
N SER A 39 7.93 -0.64 -0.06
CA SER A 39 9.14 -1.36 -0.48
C SER A 39 10.14 -0.49 -1.24
N GLY A 40 9.72 0.66 -1.78
CA GLY A 40 10.61 1.56 -2.50
C GLY A 40 9.95 2.85 -2.98
N ILE A 41 10.78 3.76 -3.49
CA ILE A 41 10.39 5.04 -4.07
C ILE A 41 10.94 5.11 -5.50
N LEU A 42 10.10 5.48 -6.46
CA LEU A 42 10.54 5.82 -7.81
C LEU A 42 10.89 7.30 -7.89
N GLY A 43 12.19 7.58 -8.08
CA GLY A 43 12.71 8.93 -8.22
C GLY A 43 12.53 9.50 -9.64
N ASN A 44 12.85 10.79 -9.80
CA ASN A 44 12.81 11.49 -11.09
C ASN A 44 13.75 10.89 -12.15
N ASP A 45 14.86 10.32 -11.69
CA ASP A 45 15.83 9.57 -12.48
C ASP A 45 15.18 8.39 -13.22
N PHE A 46 14.32 7.62 -12.55
CA PHE A 46 13.55 6.54 -13.18
C PHE A 46 12.70 7.06 -14.35
N PHE A 47 11.95 8.15 -14.14
CA PHE A 47 11.08 8.70 -15.18
C PHE A 47 11.86 9.24 -16.38
N LYS A 48 13.02 9.85 -16.14
CA LYS A 48 13.93 10.29 -17.21
C LYS A 48 14.51 9.12 -17.98
N GLN A 49 14.94 8.07 -17.28
CA GLN A 49 15.56 6.89 -17.91
C GLN A 49 14.58 6.13 -18.80
N THR A 50 13.34 5.97 -18.33
CA THR A 50 12.31 5.17 -19.00
C THR A 50 11.42 5.98 -19.94
N SER A 51 11.62 7.30 -20.04
CA SER A 51 10.71 8.21 -20.75
C SER A 51 9.25 8.08 -20.28
N SER A 52 9.06 7.75 -19.00
CA SER A 52 7.74 7.48 -18.41
C SER A 52 6.94 8.76 -18.20
N LYS A 53 5.61 8.64 -18.25
CA LYS A 53 4.67 9.74 -18.04
C LYS A 53 3.67 9.42 -16.94
N ILE A 54 3.53 10.34 -15.99
CA ILE A 54 2.46 10.32 -15.01
C ILE A 54 1.26 11.08 -15.59
N ASP A 55 0.14 10.40 -15.84
CA ASP A 55 -1.12 11.02 -16.27
C ASP A 55 -2.10 11.09 -15.08
N TYR A 56 -2.11 12.24 -14.42
CA TYR A 56 -2.99 12.48 -13.28
C TYR A 56 -4.46 12.60 -13.65
N ALA A 57 -4.77 13.06 -14.86
CA ALA A 57 -6.16 13.24 -15.31
C ALA A 57 -6.81 11.87 -15.54
N LYS A 58 -6.05 10.91 -16.04
CA LYS A 58 -6.51 9.55 -16.30
C LYS A 58 -6.17 8.56 -15.18
N GLY A 59 -5.34 8.96 -14.22
CA GLY A 59 -5.01 8.17 -13.04
C GLY A 59 -4.11 6.97 -13.34
N TYR A 60 -3.10 7.12 -14.20
CA TYR A 60 -2.13 6.06 -14.48
C TYR A 60 -0.71 6.58 -14.68
N LEU A 61 0.25 5.68 -14.55
CA LEU A 61 1.64 5.82 -14.96
C LEU A 61 1.87 5.02 -16.24
N ASP A 62 2.36 5.67 -17.29
CA ASP A 62 2.78 5.02 -18.54
C ASP A 62 4.30 4.87 -18.54
N ILE A 63 4.76 3.63 -18.69
CA ILE A 63 6.16 3.24 -18.70
C ILE A 63 6.41 2.49 -20.01
N SER A 64 7.02 3.16 -20.98
CA SER A 64 7.34 2.55 -22.28
C SER A 64 6.14 1.86 -22.97
N GLY A 65 4.92 2.39 -22.80
CA GLY A 65 3.68 1.82 -23.35
C GLY A 65 2.94 0.87 -22.42
N ILE A 66 3.52 0.52 -21.25
CA ILE A 66 2.84 -0.24 -20.20
C ILE A 66 2.10 0.75 -19.30
N THR A 67 0.77 0.62 -19.25
CA THR A 67 -0.08 1.47 -18.40
C THR A 67 -0.33 0.82 -17.03
N ILE A 68 0.13 1.49 -15.98
CA ILE A 68 -0.08 1.08 -14.59
C ILE A 68 -1.09 2.03 -13.95
N PRO A 69 -2.33 1.59 -13.65
CA PRO A 69 -3.31 2.43 -12.99
C PRO A 69 -2.84 2.78 -11.57
N PHE A 70 -3.09 4.01 -11.13
CA PHE A 70 -2.89 4.35 -9.72
C PHE A 70 -3.86 3.55 -8.86
N PHE A 71 -3.38 3.14 -7.68
CA PHE A 71 -4.27 2.57 -6.68
C PHE A 71 -5.34 3.60 -6.31
N SER A 72 -6.58 3.31 -6.70
CA SER A 72 -7.74 4.04 -6.19
C SER A 72 -7.96 3.61 -4.74
N PRO A 73 -7.96 4.53 -3.76
CA PRO A 73 -8.32 4.17 -2.40
C PRO A 73 -9.76 3.67 -2.38
N GLU A 74 -9.97 2.39 -2.10
CA GLU A 74 -11.29 1.85 -1.81
C GLU A 74 -11.77 2.50 -0.50
N THR A 75 -12.70 3.45 -0.62
CA THR A 75 -13.29 4.11 0.55
C THR A 75 -14.44 3.25 1.04
N ILE A 76 -14.24 2.51 2.11
CA ILE A 76 -15.33 1.79 2.77
C ILE A 76 -15.99 2.74 3.77
N THR A 77 -17.27 3.02 3.54
CA THR A 77 -18.10 3.79 4.46
C THR A 77 -18.96 2.84 5.25
N ALA A 78 -18.74 2.81 6.55
CA ALA A 78 -19.53 1.98 7.45
C ALA A 78 -20.21 2.86 8.50
N SER A 79 -21.48 2.58 8.71
CA SER A 79 -22.32 3.31 9.63
C SER A 79 -21.94 2.96 11.09
N PRO A 80 -22.15 3.88 12.05
CA PRO A 80 -21.93 3.57 13.46
C PRO A 80 -22.74 2.33 13.89
N ARG A 81 -22.19 1.50 14.78
CA ARG A 81 -22.89 0.33 15.37
C ARG A 81 -23.34 -0.72 14.35
N THR A 82 -22.64 -0.81 13.23
CA THR A 82 -22.95 -1.77 12.17
C THR A 82 -21.88 -2.84 12.14
N GLU A 83 -22.30 -4.09 12.00
CA GLU A 83 -21.43 -5.17 11.54
C GLU A 83 -21.33 -5.06 10.02
N SER A 84 -20.13 -4.94 9.48
CA SER A 84 -19.93 -4.81 8.05
C SER A 84 -18.85 -5.79 7.60
N LEU A 85 -19.08 -6.41 6.44
CA LEU A 85 -18.14 -7.35 5.84
C LEU A 85 -17.09 -6.56 5.05
N PHE A 86 -15.85 -6.63 5.50
CA PHE A 86 -14.68 -6.09 4.84
C PHE A 86 -13.92 -7.22 4.17
N TYR A 87 -13.00 -6.89 3.27
CA TYR A 87 -12.02 -7.85 2.82
C TYR A 87 -10.62 -7.25 2.89
N VAL A 88 -9.65 -8.10 3.18
CA VAL A 88 -8.23 -7.78 3.01
C VAL A 88 -7.69 -8.55 1.81
N ARG A 89 -6.73 -7.96 1.10
CA ARG A 89 -5.99 -8.69 0.06
C ARG A 89 -4.95 -9.55 0.74
N ILE A 90 -4.86 -10.80 0.30
CA ILE A 90 -3.87 -11.76 0.77
C ILE A 90 -2.71 -11.71 -0.22
N GLU A 91 -1.51 -11.38 0.28
CA GLU A 91 -0.29 -11.33 -0.55
C GLU A 91 0.13 -12.71 -1.06
N ASN A 92 -0.29 -13.75 -0.34
CA ASN A 92 0.04 -15.16 -0.56
C ASN A 92 -1.22 -15.94 -1.02
N PRO A 93 -1.62 -15.85 -2.30
CA PRO A 93 -2.86 -16.43 -2.80
C PRO A 93 -2.91 -17.97 -2.70
N GLU A 94 -1.77 -18.63 -2.52
CA GLU A 94 -1.65 -20.08 -2.32
C GLU A 94 -2.17 -20.55 -0.94
N ILE A 95 -2.24 -19.66 0.04
CA ILE A 95 -2.74 -19.98 1.38
C ILE A 95 -4.27 -20.03 1.33
N LYS A 96 -4.85 -21.22 1.57
CA LYS A 96 -6.32 -21.41 1.53
C LYS A 96 -7.03 -20.93 2.80
N ILE A 97 -6.39 -21.06 3.95
CA ILE A 97 -6.94 -20.69 5.26
C ILE A 97 -5.82 -20.02 6.07
N GLY A 98 -6.12 -18.89 6.70
CA GLY A 98 -5.15 -18.14 7.49
C GLY A 98 -5.79 -17.54 8.73
N TYR A 99 -4.97 -17.26 9.74
CA TYR A 99 -5.38 -16.48 10.90
C TYR A 99 -5.04 -15.01 10.67
N ILE A 100 -6.04 -14.13 10.82
CA ILE A 100 -5.81 -12.69 10.79
C ILE A 100 -5.82 -12.19 12.24
N PRO A 101 -4.68 -11.69 12.76
CA PRO A 101 -4.62 -11.18 14.12
C PRO A 101 -5.49 -9.92 14.27
N LYS A 102 -5.84 -9.60 15.52
CA LYS A 102 -6.56 -8.37 15.83
C LYS A 102 -5.74 -7.13 15.46
N ILE A 103 -6.19 -6.37 14.47
CA ILE A 103 -5.58 -5.14 13.98
C ILE A 103 -6.43 -3.95 14.44
N LYS A 104 -5.81 -3.01 15.16
CA LYS A 104 -6.46 -1.76 15.56
C LYS A 104 -6.23 -0.71 14.47
N ILE A 105 -7.26 -0.40 13.67
CA ILE A 105 -7.15 0.58 12.59
C ILE A 105 -7.23 2.02 13.11
N ALA A 106 -8.17 2.25 14.02
CA ALA A 106 -8.47 3.56 14.57
C ALA A 106 -9.13 3.42 15.94
N HIS A 107 -9.36 4.55 16.61
CA HIS A 107 -10.04 4.56 17.90
C HIS A 107 -11.46 3.96 17.77
N GLY A 108 -11.70 2.81 18.41
CA GLY A 108 -12.98 2.11 18.37
C GLY A 108 -13.24 1.24 17.13
N ILE A 109 -12.21 0.96 16.32
CA ILE A 109 -12.31 0.11 15.13
C ILE A 109 -11.26 -1.00 15.20
N TYR A 110 -11.73 -2.25 15.19
CA TYR A 110 -10.91 -3.44 15.25
C TYR A 110 -11.25 -4.36 14.06
N LEU A 111 -10.22 -4.83 13.37
CA LEU A 111 -10.27 -5.84 12.31
C LEU A 111 -9.61 -7.12 12.82
N GLY A 112 -10.00 -8.28 12.28
CA GLY A 112 -9.32 -9.55 12.56
C GLY A 112 -9.73 -10.21 13.87
N ASP A 113 -8.83 -11.03 14.41
CA ASP A 113 -9.08 -12.02 15.47
C ASP A 113 -9.98 -13.18 15.00
N THR A 114 -9.73 -13.65 13.77
CA THR A 114 -10.54 -14.71 13.17
C THR A 114 -9.75 -15.53 12.16
N ILE A 115 -10.18 -16.76 11.97
CA ILE A 115 -9.72 -17.65 10.90
C ILE A 115 -10.54 -17.31 9.67
N VAL A 116 -9.84 -17.05 8.56
CA VAL A 116 -10.45 -16.67 7.29
C VAL A 116 -10.03 -17.63 6.20
N GLU A 117 -10.94 -17.82 5.25
CA GLU A 117 -10.64 -18.49 3.99
C GLU A 117 -10.19 -17.47 2.95
N ASN A 118 -9.25 -17.90 2.12
CA ASN A 118 -8.84 -17.16 0.95
C ASN A 118 -9.78 -17.46 -0.21
N VAL A 119 -10.56 -16.46 -0.57
CA VAL A 119 -11.48 -16.49 -1.71
C VAL A 119 -10.91 -15.56 -2.78
N PHE A 120 -10.22 -16.14 -3.76
CA PHE A 120 -9.62 -15.42 -4.90
C PHE A 120 -8.63 -14.29 -4.51
N GLY A 121 -7.73 -14.58 -3.57
CA GLY A 121 -6.74 -13.61 -3.06
C GLY A 121 -7.33 -12.60 -2.08
N LYS A 122 -8.55 -12.86 -1.56
CA LYS A 122 -9.24 -11.99 -0.61
C LYS A 122 -9.70 -12.78 0.60
N ALA A 123 -9.47 -12.24 1.80
CA ALA A 123 -10.03 -12.75 3.04
C ALA A 123 -11.13 -11.81 3.53
N PHE A 124 -12.33 -12.34 3.73
CA PHE A 124 -13.47 -11.58 4.22
C PHE A 124 -13.52 -11.58 5.76
N LEU A 125 -13.79 -10.42 6.35
CA LEU A 125 -13.74 -10.15 7.79
C LEU A 125 -14.97 -9.36 8.21
N ASN A 126 -15.64 -9.80 9.27
CA ASN A 126 -16.63 -8.95 9.92
C ASN A 126 -15.94 -7.91 10.80
N VAL A 127 -16.24 -6.64 10.57
CA VAL A 127 -15.80 -5.53 11.40
C VAL A 127 -16.99 -5.03 12.19
N ILE A 128 -16.82 -4.99 13.52
CA ILE A 128 -17.78 -4.41 14.44
C ILE A 128 -17.33 -2.98 14.76
N LEU A 129 -18.11 -1.99 14.32
CA LEU A 129 -17.80 -0.57 14.52
C LEU A 129 -18.58 -0.01 15.71
N TRP A 130 -17.89 0.33 16.80
CA TRP A 130 -18.54 0.84 18.02
C TRP A 130 -18.76 2.37 18.02
N MET A 131 -18.10 3.14 17.13
CA MET A 131 -18.05 4.62 17.19
C MET A 131 -18.50 5.34 15.90
N LYS A 132 -18.86 6.63 16.03
CA LYS A 132 -19.50 7.47 14.99
C LYS A 132 -18.61 7.69 13.75
N LYS A 133 -19.19 7.40 12.57
CA LYS A 133 -18.80 7.75 11.18
C LYS A 133 -17.29 7.77 10.94
N TRP A 134 -16.78 6.68 10.38
CA TRP A 134 -15.40 6.59 9.92
C TRP A 134 -15.32 6.81 8.40
N ARG A 135 -14.32 7.59 7.98
CA ARG A 135 -13.95 7.78 6.57
C ARG A 135 -12.44 7.66 6.53
N SER A 136 -11.93 6.58 5.94
CA SER A 136 -10.49 6.45 5.73
C SER A 136 -10.10 6.77 4.31
N LYS A 137 -9.08 7.62 4.18
CA LYS A 137 -8.30 7.83 2.97
C LYS A 137 -6.90 7.28 3.25
N TYR A 138 -6.65 6.03 2.87
CA TYR A 138 -5.27 5.55 2.77
C TYR A 138 -4.91 5.54 1.29
N GLN A 139 -4.00 6.44 0.91
CA GLN A 139 -3.38 6.46 -0.39
C GLN A 139 -1.99 5.85 -0.18
N LEU A 140 -1.82 4.58 -0.56
CA LEU A 140 -0.52 3.93 -0.64
C LEU A 140 -0.35 3.43 -2.08
N CYS A 141 0.60 4.02 -2.81
CA CYS A 141 1.19 3.35 -3.96
C CYS A 141 2.11 2.26 -3.40
N ALA A 142 1.67 1.01 -3.46
CA ALA A 142 2.53 -0.15 -3.26
C ALA A 142 2.67 -0.83 -4.62
N LEU A 143 3.82 -0.63 -5.26
CA LEU A 143 4.31 -1.54 -6.29
C LEU A 143 4.84 -2.76 -5.53
N ASN A 144 4.06 -3.83 -5.50
CA ASN A 144 4.59 -5.14 -5.13
C ASN A 144 5.45 -5.60 -6.30
N LEU A 145 6.77 -5.52 -6.11
CA LEU A 145 7.77 -6.22 -6.91
C LEU A 145 8.02 -7.59 -6.31
#